data_AF-A0A2V7L735-F1
#
_entry.id   AF-A0A2V7L735-F1
#
_cell.length_a   1.000
_cell.length_b   1.000
_cell.length_c   1.000
_cell.angle_alpha   90.00
_cell.angle_beta   90.00
_cell.angle_gamma   90.00
#
_symmetry.space_group_name_H-M   'P 1'
#
loop_
_entity.id
_entity.type
_entity.pdbx_description
1 polymer ?
#
loop_
_entity_poly.entity_id
_entity_poly.type
_entity_poly.pdbx_seq_one_letter_code
_entity_poly.pdbx_strand_id
1 'polypeptide(L)'
;MTLTATTLPGLDPLLQSGVIAVVRVSEAVRLGTAARALAAGGVTAVEVTLTTPGAIETIADLASDPGLAGCVIGAGTVLDESAARYVIDAGARFVVSPTLNPAVIRACRDRGIPCMPGAFTPTELLEGWRAGAPVMKLFPASAVGPGYIRDVLAPLPFLRLVPSGGVSLENAGEWIRAGVKRVVTFGELLLRLSPPGEEHLFESSDLVTYFGGAEANVAVALSHFGVRCDYVTRAPDNPIGDAGVAALAREGVGMEWIVRGGERLGIYFVEPGADLRAMRVVYDRAGSAFARIEPRAVDWPRVLAGADWFHSSGITPALGDGPAAALAGAITCARAQGTPVSFDLNYREALWRDRDPRPLVEPLARQATVLIANPTAVRAMLGIDADDDSLASPGPARDLAKRVADRCGVERVTLTRREILGPRRHGWSAVLYDRDTGSFAQSRRHCVEVVDRVGGGDSFAAALIARLVGGDAPADALEFAVAASALKLTVPGDFSRSSVRDVQALLRA
;
A
#
# COMPACT_ATOMS: atom_id res chain seq x y z
N MET A 1 21.94 9.94 -13.44
CA MET A 1 21.07 11.11 -13.63
C MET A 1 19.65 10.63 -13.36
N THR A 2 19.21 10.78 -12.12
CA THR A 2 17.97 10.19 -11.58
C THR A 2 16.81 11.06 -12.04
N LEU A 3 16.08 10.63 -13.07
CA LEU A 3 14.84 11.27 -13.47
C LEU A 3 13.79 10.88 -12.43
N THR A 4 13.58 11.75 -11.47
CA THR A 4 12.47 11.68 -10.53
C THR A 4 11.16 11.64 -11.31
N ALA A 5 10.24 10.75 -10.91
CA ALA A 5 8.90 10.69 -11.47
C ALA A 5 8.28 12.08 -11.42
N THR A 6 8.16 12.73 -12.58
CA THR A 6 7.69 14.10 -12.66
C THR A 6 6.21 14.10 -12.28
N THR A 7 5.88 14.72 -11.14
CA THR A 7 4.49 14.95 -10.75
C THR A 7 3.88 15.97 -11.72
N LEU A 8 3.37 15.50 -12.86
CA LEU A 8 2.63 16.33 -13.80
C LEU A 8 1.25 16.65 -13.20
N PRO A 9 0.85 17.94 -13.15
CA PRO A 9 -0.50 18.32 -12.76
C PRO A 9 -1.55 17.56 -13.59
N GLY A 10 -2.58 17.01 -12.93
CA GLY A 10 -3.66 16.28 -13.61
C GLY A 10 -3.41 14.77 -13.85
N LEU A 11 -2.22 14.23 -13.59
CA LEU A 11 -1.95 12.80 -13.70
C LEU A 11 -2.66 11.97 -12.61
N ASP A 12 -2.71 12.46 -11.37
CA ASP A 12 -3.32 11.72 -10.27
C ASP A 12 -4.85 11.57 -10.42
N PRO A 13 -5.62 12.61 -10.76
CA PRO A 13 -7.06 12.46 -11.02
C PRO A 13 -7.36 11.51 -12.19
N LEU A 14 -6.51 11.52 -13.22
CA LEU A 14 -6.62 10.67 -14.41
C LEU A 14 -6.48 9.18 -14.10
N LEU A 15 -5.57 8.81 -13.20
CA LEU A 15 -5.32 7.42 -12.82
C LEU A 15 -6.14 6.96 -11.62
N GLN A 16 -6.88 7.86 -10.97
CA GLN A 16 -7.52 7.63 -9.68
C GLN A 16 -8.48 6.44 -9.66
N SER A 17 -9.30 6.27 -10.71
CA SER A 17 -10.26 5.16 -10.81
C SER A 17 -9.65 3.85 -11.32
N GLY A 18 -8.38 3.85 -11.74
CA GLY A 18 -7.72 2.69 -12.35
C GLY A 18 -8.22 2.33 -13.75
N VAL A 19 -9.18 3.07 -14.31
CA VAL A 19 -9.80 2.84 -15.62
C VAL A 19 -9.97 4.16 -16.36
N ILE A 20 -9.66 4.18 -17.67
CA ILE A 20 -9.99 5.29 -18.57
C ILE A 20 -11.06 4.80 -19.53
N ALA A 21 -12.23 5.41 -19.50
CA ALA A 21 -13.34 5.02 -20.35
C ALA A 21 -13.22 5.68 -21.72
N VAL A 22 -13.09 4.87 -22.77
CA VAL A 22 -13.13 5.34 -24.16
C VAL A 22 -14.56 5.33 -24.64
N VAL A 23 -15.16 6.51 -24.82
CA VAL A 23 -16.57 6.61 -25.25
C VAL A 23 -16.63 6.79 -26.76
N ARG A 24 -17.20 5.79 -27.43
CA ARG A 24 -17.49 5.82 -28.88
C ARG A 24 -19.00 5.82 -29.07
N VAL A 25 -19.56 6.94 -29.48
CA VAL A 25 -20.97 7.04 -29.90
C VAL A 25 -21.07 7.89 -31.15
N SER A 26 -22.05 7.57 -32.00
CA SER A 26 -22.28 8.27 -33.27
C SER A 26 -22.99 9.62 -33.12
N GLU A 27 -23.46 9.97 -31.91
CA GLU A 27 -24.22 11.19 -31.63
C GLU A 27 -23.75 11.85 -30.33
N ALA A 28 -23.44 13.16 -30.38
CA ALA A 28 -22.89 13.93 -29.25
C ALA A 28 -23.81 13.94 -28.01
N VAL A 29 -25.13 13.99 -28.18
CA VAL A 29 -26.13 13.98 -27.09
C VAL A 29 -26.05 12.70 -26.24
N ARG A 30 -25.74 11.57 -26.88
CA ARG A 30 -25.55 10.29 -26.19
C ARG A 30 -24.22 10.23 -25.43
N LEU A 31 -23.23 11.02 -25.86
CA LEU A 31 -21.90 11.02 -25.27
C LEU A 31 -21.88 11.70 -23.89
N GLY A 32 -22.51 12.87 -23.76
CA GLY A 32 -22.63 13.55 -22.46
C GLY A 32 -23.41 12.74 -21.42
N THR A 33 -24.46 12.06 -21.84
CA THR A 33 -25.23 11.16 -20.96
C THR A 33 -24.39 9.96 -20.51
N ALA A 34 -23.63 9.34 -21.41
CA ALA A 34 -22.74 8.24 -21.08
C ALA A 34 -21.60 8.69 -20.14
N ALA A 35 -20.97 9.84 -20.41
CA ALA A 35 -19.91 10.39 -19.57
C ALA A 35 -20.40 10.67 -18.13
N ARG A 36 -21.60 11.25 -17.97
CA ARG A 36 -22.19 11.47 -16.64
C ARG A 36 -22.53 10.17 -15.91
N ALA A 37 -23.02 9.15 -16.63
CA ALA A 37 -23.27 7.84 -16.04
C ALA A 37 -21.97 7.15 -15.58
N LEU A 38 -20.90 7.24 -16.38
CA LEU A 38 -19.57 6.74 -16.02
C LEU A 38 -19.01 7.46 -14.80
N ALA A 39 -19.10 8.79 -14.75
CA ALA A 39 -18.69 9.60 -13.61
C ALA A 39 -19.46 9.24 -12.33
N ALA A 40 -20.79 9.07 -12.43
CA ALA A 40 -21.62 8.62 -11.31
C ALA A 40 -21.26 7.20 -10.84
N GLY A 41 -20.76 6.35 -11.75
CA GLY A 41 -20.22 5.02 -11.46
C GLY A 41 -18.79 5.02 -10.90
N GLY A 42 -18.16 6.19 -10.70
CA GLY A 42 -16.83 6.32 -10.12
C GLY A 42 -15.67 6.36 -11.13
N VAL A 43 -15.95 6.39 -12.45
CA VAL A 43 -14.92 6.59 -13.47
C VAL A 43 -14.49 8.05 -13.47
N THR A 44 -13.20 8.30 -13.26
CA THR A 44 -12.64 9.66 -13.13
C THR A 44 -12.02 10.20 -14.42
N ALA A 45 -12.00 9.42 -15.50
CA ALA A 45 -11.39 9.80 -16.77
C ALA A 45 -12.17 9.28 -17.98
N VAL A 46 -12.50 10.18 -18.90
CA VAL A 46 -13.22 9.88 -20.14
C VAL A 46 -12.42 10.38 -21.35
N GLU A 47 -12.18 9.48 -22.30
CA GLU A 47 -11.51 9.75 -23.58
C GLU A 47 -12.54 9.87 -24.71
N VAL A 48 -12.51 11.00 -25.43
CA VAL A 48 -13.25 11.21 -26.69
C VAL A 48 -12.29 11.02 -27.86
N THR A 49 -12.53 10.02 -28.70
CA THR A 49 -11.65 9.75 -29.85
C THR A 49 -11.88 10.72 -31.01
N LEU A 50 -10.82 11.23 -31.64
CA LEU A 50 -10.89 12.07 -32.84
C LEU A 50 -11.45 11.36 -34.09
N THR A 51 -11.67 10.05 -34.02
CA THR A 51 -12.42 9.28 -35.02
C THR A 51 -13.94 9.46 -34.89
N THR A 52 -14.41 10.10 -33.81
CA THR A 52 -15.82 10.47 -33.61
C THR A 52 -16.12 11.78 -34.36
N PRO A 53 -17.18 11.86 -35.18
CA PRO A 53 -17.60 13.11 -35.79
C PRO A 53 -17.89 14.19 -34.73
N GLY A 54 -17.39 15.41 -34.93
CA GLY A 54 -17.57 16.52 -33.98
C GLY A 54 -16.83 16.36 -32.64
N ALA A 55 -15.73 15.59 -32.62
CA ALA A 55 -15.01 15.28 -31.39
C ALA A 55 -14.49 16.53 -30.66
N ILE A 56 -14.03 17.56 -31.38
CA ILE A 56 -13.45 18.77 -30.77
C ILE A 56 -14.52 19.58 -30.05
N GLU A 57 -15.67 19.81 -30.69
CA GLU A 57 -16.83 20.47 -30.10
C GLU A 57 -17.33 19.67 -28.89
N THR A 58 -17.39 18.35 -29.02
CA THR A 58 -17.80 17.47 -27.93
C THR A 58 -16.85 17.55 -26.73
N ILE A 59 -15.53 17.62 -26.95
CA ILE A 59 -14.55 17.82 -25.87
C ILE A 59 -14.83 19.13 -25.13
N ALA A 60 -15.12 20.22 -25.86
CA ALA A 60 -15.44 21.52 -25.26
C ALA A 60 -16.72 21.48 -24.43
N ASP A 61 -17.77 20.83 -24.94
CA ASP A 61 -19.03 20.66 -24.24
C ASP A 61 -18.86 19.86 -22.95
N LEU A 62 -18.16 18.72 -23.00
CA LEU A 62 -17.94 17.89 -21.80
C LEU A 62 -17.02 18.57 -20.79
N ALA A 63 -15.97 19.26 -21.24
CA ALA A 63 -15.02 19.93 -20.36
C ALA A 63 -15.66 21.13 -19.63
N SER A 64 -16.74 21.69 -20.17
CA SER A 64 -17.51 22.77 -19.55
C SER A 64 -18.74 22.29 -18.78
N ASP A 65 -19.07 20.99 -18.81
CA ASP A 65 -20.22 20.42 -18.12
C ASP A 65 -20.01 20.40 -16.59
N PRO A 66 -20.83 21.14 -15.80
CA PRO A 66 -20.73 21.14 -14.35
C PRO A 66 -20.96 19.75 -13.72
N GLY A 67 -21.74 18.89 -14.39
CA GLY A 67 -21.98 17.51 -13.98
C GLY A 67 -20.76 16.60 -14.11
N LEU A 68 -19.69 17.07 -14.77
CA LEU A 68 -18.44 16.35 -14.97
C LEU A 68 -17.24 17.00 -14.27
N ALA A 69 -17.46 17.95 -13.35
CA ALA A 69 -16.38 18.65 -12.64
C ALA A 69 -15.40 17.71 -11.89
N GLY A 70 -15.83 16.49 -11.53
CA GLY A 70 -15.00 15.45 -10.91
C GLY A 70 -14.35 14.47 -11.89
N CYS A 71 -14.57 14.62 -13.20
CA CYS A 71 -14.09 13.73 -14.25
C CYS A 71 -13.15 14.47 -15.20
N VAL A 72 -11.98 13.90 -15.46
CA VAL A 72 -11.00 14.43 -16.40
C VAL A 72 -11.44 14.06 -17.82
N ILE A 73 -11.62 15.05 -18.68
CA ILE A 73 -11.95 14.85 -20.09
C ILE A 73 -10.67 14.87 -20.92
N GLY A 74 -10.50 13.90 -21.80
CA GLY A 74 -9.33 13.80 -22.67
C GLY A 74 -9.69 13.47 -24.11
N ALA A 75 -8.66 13.56 -24.95
CA ALA A 75 -8.78 13.31 -26.38
C ALA A 75 -7.99 12.07 -26.78
N GLY A 76 -8.63 11.24 -27.59
CA GLY A 76 -8.08 9.99 -28.10
C GLY A 76 -7.79 10.03 -29.58
N THR A 77 -6.96 9.10 -30.05
CA THR A 77 -6.60 9.00 -31.48
C THR A 77 -5.94 10.27 -32.03
N VAL A 78 -5.16 10.97 -31.20
CA VAL A 78 -4.41 12.16 -31.61
C VAL A 78 -3.13 11.74 -32.34
N LEU A 79 -2.95 12.15 -33.59
CA LEU A 79 -1.88 11.64 -34.46
C LEU A 79 -0.70 12.60 -34.66
N ASP A 80 -0.92 13.90 -34.45
CA ASP A 80 0.08 14.93 -34.71
C ASP A 80 -0.04 16.12 -33.73
N GLU A 81 0.97 16.99 -33.78
CA GLU A 81 1.09 18.18 -32.92
C GLU A 81 -0.05 19.19 -33.10
N SER A 82 -0.55 19.37 -34.31
CA SER A 82 -1.67 20.29 -34.58
C SER A 82 -2.94 19.78 -33.91
N ALA A 83 -3.27 18.50 -34.10
CA ALA A 83 -4.40 17.84 -33.44
C ALA A 83 -4.28 17.92 -31.92
N ALA A 84 -3.08 17.67 -31.35
CA ALA A 84 -2.83 17.80 -29.92
C ALA A 84 -3.13 19.22 -29.41
N ARG A 85 -2.71 20.24 -30.15
CA ARG A 85 -3.00 21.63 -29.79
C ARG A 85 -4.49 21.93 -29.81
N TYR A 86 -5.19 21.55 -30.88
CA TYR A 86 -6.63 21.80 -31.02
C TYR A 86 -7.45 21.18 -29.90
N VAL A 87 -7.18 19.92 -29.53
CA VAL A 87 -7.95 19.25 -28.47
C VAL A 87 -7.65 19.83 -27.08
N ILE A 88 -6.40 20.22 -26.82
CA ILE A 88 -6.03 20.87 -25.56
C ILE A 88 -6.72 22.24 -25.45
N ASP A 89 -6.73 23.00 -26.54
CA ASP A 89 -7.40 24.31 -26.60
C ASP A 89 -8.92 24.18 -26.45
N ALA A 90 -9.50 23.07 -26.93
CA ALA A 90 -10.90 22.71 -26.71
C ALA A 90 -11.23 22.24 -25.29
N GLY A 91 -10.25 22.05 -24.41
CA GLY A 91 -10.50 21.69 -23.01
C GLY A 91 -10.03 20.29 -22.59
N ALA A 92 -9.42 19.50 -23.49
CA ALA A 92 -8.82 18.24 -23.09
C ALA A 92 -7.74 18.44 -22.01
N ARG A 93 -7.75 17.56 -21.02
CA ARG A 93 -6.82 17.52 -19.87
C ARG A 93 -5.93 16.29 -19.86
N PHE A 94 -6.08 15.41 -20.86
CA PHE A 94 -5.09 14.42 -21.24
C PHE A 94 -5.23 14.07 -22.73
N VAL A 95 -4.15 13.53 -23.31
CA VAL A 95 -4.10 13.16 -24.74
C VAL A 95 -3.66 11.71 -24.89
N VAL A 96 -4.32 10.95 -25.75
CA VAL A 96 -4.02 9.55 -26.06
C VAL A 96 -3.79 9.39 -27.55
N SER A 97 -2.68 8.73 -27.90
CA SER A 97 -2.33 8.43 -29.29
C SER A 97 -2.28 6.91 -29.51
N PRO A 98 -2.61 6.40 -30.70
CA PRO A 98 -2.47 4.98 -31.01
C PRO A 98 -1.01 4.60 -31.33
N THR A 99 -0.16 5.59 -31.57
CA THR A 99 1.25 5.44 -31.95
C THR A 99 2.14 6.38 -31.13
N LEU A 100 3.45 6.13 -31.20
CA LEU A 100 4.46 6.96 -30.57
C LEU A 100 4.84 8.13 -31.50
N ASN A 101 4.39 9.35 -31.17
CA ASN A 101 4.78 10.56 -31.88
C ASN A 101 5.43 11.58 -30.93
N PRO A 102 6.77 11.78 -30.97
CA PRO A 102 7.45 12.74 -30.12
C PRO A 102 6.94 14.19 -30.22
N ALA A 103 6.37 14.59 -31.36
CA ALA A 103 5.80 15.93 -31.52
C ALA A 103 4.53 16.12 -30.66
N VAL A 104 3.68 15.10 -30.57
CA VAL A 104 2.51 15.10 -29.68
C VAL A 104 2.95 15.17 -28.22
N ILE A 105 3.96 14.37 -27.83
CA ILE A 105 4.48 14.35 -26.45
C ILE A 105 4.99 15.74 -26.05
N ARG A 106 5.79 16.38 -26.91
CA ARG A 106 6.28 17.74 -26.69
C ARG A 106 5.13 18.74 -26.56
N ALA A 107 4.17 18.72 -27.48
CA ALA A 107 3.03 19.64 -27.47
C ALA A 107 2.19 19.55 -26.17
N CYS A 108 1.99 18.34 -25.65
CA CYS A 108 1.29 18.12 -24.39
C CYS A 108 2.11 18.60 -23.19
N ARG A 109 3.40 18.20 -23.14
CA ARG A 109 4.34 18.59 -22.08
C ARG A 109 4.49 20.10 -21.96
N ASP A 110 4.61 20.81 -23.09
CA ASP A 110 4.80 22.26 -23.11
C ASP A 110 3.58 23.03 -22.56
N ARG A 111 2.41 22.36 -22.45
CA ARG A 111 1.19 22.88 -21.81
C ARG A 111 0.87 22.22 -20.46
N GLY A 112 1.75 21.37 -19.94
CA GLY A 112 1.54 20.65 -18.69
C GLY A 112 0.39 19.63 -18.74
N ILE A 113 0.04 19.14 -19.93
CA ILE A 113 -1.02 18.14 -20.14
C ILE A 113 -0.39 16.74 -20.22
N PRO A 114 -0.85 15.75 -19.43
CA PRO A 114 -0.37 14.38 -19.54
C PRO A 114 -0.75 13.75 -20.89
N CYS A 115 0.16 13.01 -21.49
CA CYS A 115 -0.08 12.25 -22.71
C CYS A 115 0.20 10.75 -22.55
N MET A 116 -0.48 9.93 -23.34
CA MET A 116 -0.34 8.47 -23.40
C MET A 116 -0.13 8.02 -24.84
N PRO A 117 1.12 8.08 -25.34
CA PRO A 117 1.44 7.56 -26.66
C PRO A 117 1.29 6.04 -26.70
N GLY A 118 0.81 5.54 -27.84
CA GLY A 118 0.66 4.11 -28.09
C GLY A 118 1.99 3.47 -28.45
N ALA A 119 2.31 2.37 -27.80
CA ALA A 119 3.51 1.59 -28.02
C ALA A 119 3.22 0.10 -27.75
N PHE A 120 3.97 -0.78 -28.41
CA PHE A 120 3.80 -2.23 -28.26
C PHE A 120 5.02 -2.88 -27.64
N THR A 121 6.22 -2.51 -28.09
CA THR A 121 7.49 -3.16 -27.70
C THR A 121 8.18 -2.46 -26.53
N PRO A 122 9.07 -3.14 -25.77
CA PRO A 122 9.85 -2.51 -24.71
C PRO A 122 10.67 -1.29 -25.19
N THR A 123 11.17 -1.35 -26.43
CA THR A 123 11.92 -0.24 -27.05
C THR A 123 11.04 0.99 -27.23
N GLU A 124 9.87 0.85 -27.85
CA GLU A 124 8.93 1.96 -28.04
C GLU A 124 8.43 2.53 -26.70
N LEU A 125 8.18 1.64 -25.73
CA LEU A 125 7.75 2.04 -24.38
C LEU A 125 8.83 2.89 -23.68
N LEU A 126 10.09 2.46 -23.77
CA LEU A 126 11.23 3.20 -23.23
C LEU A 126 11.46 4.53 -23.95
N GLU A 127 11.32 4.57 -25.28
CA GLU A 127 11.48 5.78 -26.07
C GLU A 127 10.43 6.83 -25.75
N GLY A 128 9.15 6.43 -25.61
CA GLY A 128 8.09 7.36 -25.21
C GLY A 128 8.27 7.91 -23.81
N TRP A 129 8.68 7.08 -22.85
CA TRP A 129 9.03 7.55 -21.51
C TRP A 129 10.20 8.54 -21.54
N ARG A 130 11.27 8.25 -22.30
CA ARG A 130 12.42 9.16 -22.48
C ARG A 130 12.03 10.48 -23.16
N ALA A 131 11.03 10.45 -24.03
CA ALA A 131 10.49 11.65 -24.67
C ALA A 131 9.65 12.51 -23.71
N GLY A 132 9.34 12.01 -22.50
CA GLY A 132 8.62 12.73 -21.45
C GLY A 132 7.16 12.33 -21.29
N ALA A 133 6.72 11.21 -21.88
CA ALA A 133 5.38 10.70 -21.63
C ALA A 133 5.28 10.10 -20.20
N PRO A 134 4.32 10.54 -19.36
CA PRO A 134 4.18 10.03 -18.00
C PRO A 134 3.58 8.62 -17.92
N VAL A 135 2.85 8.21 -18.96
CA VAL A 135 2.13 6.94 -19.04
C VAL A 135 2.23 6.47 -20.49
N MET A 136 2.39 5.17 -20.69
CA MET A 136 2.44 4.55 -22.00
C MET A 136 1.17 3.72 -22.23
N LYS A 137 0.55 3.88 -23.39
CA LYS A 137 -0.57 3.04 -23.81
C LYS A 137 -0.01 1.78 -24.47
N LEU A 138 -0.20 0.62 -23.85
CA LEU A 138 0.13 -0.67 -24.45
C LEU A 138 -0.96 -1.00 -25.48
N PHE A 139 -0.62 -0.92 -26.77
CA PHE A 139 -1.59 -1.09 -27.85
C PHE A 139 -0.98 -1.77 -29.09
N PRO A 140 -1.69 -2.72 -29.72
CA PRO A 140 -2.95 -3.34 -29.27
C PRO A 140 -2.71 -4.41 -28.21
N ALA A 141 -3.34 -4.28 -27.03
CA ALA A 141 -3.18 -5.24 -25.94
C ALA A 141 -3.71 -6.63 -26.30
N SER A 142 -4.68 -6.74 -27.22
CA SER A 142 -5.24 -8.01 -27.71
C SER A 142 -4.22 -8.91 -28.42
N ALA A 143 -3.08 -8.38 -28.85
CA ALA A 143 -2.00 -9.18 -29.41
C ALA A 143 -1.22 -9.96 -28.33
N VAL A 144 -1.41 -9.61 -27.06
CA VAL A 144 -0.73 -10.19 -25.90
C VAL A 144 -1.74 -10.44 -24.76
N GLY A 145 -1.26 -10.97 -23.64
CA GLY A 145 -2.05 -11.11 -22.42
C GLY A 145 -1.51 -10.28 -21.25
N PRO A 146 -2.21 -10.23 -20.11
CA PRO A 146 -1.76 -9.51 -18.91
C PRO A 146 -0.33 -9.83 -18.47
N GLY A 147 0.17 -11.04 -18.74
CA GLY A 147 1.55 -11.42 -18.45
C GLY A 147 2.60 -10.50 -19.07
N TYR A 148 2.32 -9.93 -20.24
CA TYR A 148 3.24 -9.03 -20.93
C TYR A 148 3.55 -7.76 -20.13
N ILE A 149 2.59 -7.25 -19.34
CA ILE A 149 2.85 -6.11 -18.45
C ILE A 149 3.94 -6.45 -17.44
N ARG A 150 3.90 -7.65 -16.84
CA ARG A 150 4.91 -8.08 -15.87
C ARG A 150 6.28 -8.22 -16.54
N ASP A 151 6.33 -8.82 -17.72
CA ASP A 151 7.58 -9.03 -18.46
C ASP A 151 8.24 -7.72 -18.87
N VAL A 152 7.46 -6.69 -19.21
CA VAL A 152 7.96 -5.34 -19.53
C VAL A 152 8.39 -4.59 -18.27
N LEU A 153 7.57 -4.61 -17.20
CA LEU A 153 7.86 -3.87 -15.97
C LEU A 153 9.03 -4.47 -15.18
N ALA A 154 9.35 -5.75 -15.36
CA ALA A 154 10.49 -6.39 -14.71
C ALA A 154 11.83 -5.66 -14.99
N PRO A 155 12.25 -5.42 -16.25
CA PRO A 155 13.43 -4.61 -16.57
C PRO A 155 13.16 -3.09 -16.61
N LEU A 156 11.91 -2.65 -16.72
CA LEU A 156 11.53 -1.22 -16.85
C LEU A 156 10.50 -0.79 -15.78
N PRO A 157 10.83 -0.89 -14.48
CA PRO A 157 9.86 -0.74 -13.38
C PRO A 157 9.32 0.68 -13.19
N PHE A 158 9.94 1.68 -13.83
CA PHE A 158 9.53 3.08 -13.79
C PHE A 158 8.41 3.41 -14.80
N LEU A 159 8.07 2.49 -15.71
CA LEU A 159 6.99 2.70 -16.67
C LEU A 159 5.62 2.60 -15.99
N ARG A 160 4.67 3.39 -16.47
CA ARG A 160 3.25 3.24 -16.16
C ARG A 160 2.52 2.82 -17.43
N LEU A 161 1.86 1.67 -17.40
CA LEU A 161 1.25 1.06 -18.60
C LEU A 161 -0.27 1.08 -18.50
N VAL A 162 -0.94 1.49 -19.58
CA VAL A 162 -2.40 1.39 -19.74
C VAL A 162 -2.69 0.48 -20.94
N PRO A 163 -3.09 -0.78 -20.72
CA PRO A 163 -3.45 -1.68 -21.82
C PRO A 163 -4.75 -1.23 -22.49
N SER A 164 -4.78 -1.28 -23.82
CA SER A 164 -5.94 -0.89 -24.61
C SER A 164 -6.04 -1.70 -25.90
N GLY A 165 -7.27 -1.97 -26.35
CA GLY A 165 -7.56 -2.88 -27.45
C GLY A 165 -7.68 -4.32 -26.96
N GLY A 166 -8.92 -4.85 -26.89
CA GLY A 166 -9.20 -6.20 -26.35
C GLY A 166 -9.40 -6.29 -24.84
N VAL A 167 -9.40 -5.16 -24.13
CA VAL A 167 -9.76 -5.09 -22.70
C VAL A 167 -11.28 -5.01 -22.58
N SER A 168 -11.87 -5.88 -21.76
CA SER A 168 -13.31 -6.01 -21.50
C SER A 168 -13.58 -6.11 -20.00
N LEU A 169 -14.86 -6.10 -19.59
CA LEU A 169 -15.23 -6.26 -18.17
C LEU A 169 -14.76 -7.59 -17.59
N GLU A 170 -14.70 -8.64 -18.41
CA GLU A 170 -14.31 -9.99 -18.00
C GLU A 170 -12.81 -10.10 -17.71
N ASN A 171 -11.97 -9.35 -18.43
CA ASN A 171 -10.51 -9.46 -18.32
C ASN A 171 -9.81 -8.25 -17.70
N ALA A 172 -10.50 -7.10 -17.52
CA ALA A 172 -9.91 -5.88 -16.98
C ALA A 172 -9.23 -6.11 -15.62
N GLY A 173 -9.82 -6.94 -14.76
CA GLY A 173 -9.24 -7.28 -13.47
C GLY A 173 -7.87 -7.96 -13.58
N GLU A 174 -7.63 -8.78 -14.61
CA GLU A 174 -6.33 -9.42 -14.83
C GLU A 174 -5.26 -8.43 -15.28
N TRP A 175 -5.63 -7.49 -16.14
CA TRP A 175 -4.77 -6.41 -16.60
C TRP A 175 -4.35 -5.48 -15.47
N ILE A 176 -5.31 -5.06 -14.64
CA ILE A 176 -5.04 -4.25 -13.44
C ILE A 176 -4.10 -5.02 -12.51
N ARG A 177 -4.41 -6.29 -12.23
CA ARG A 177 -3.59 -7.16 -11.36
C ARG A 177 -2.17 -7.35 -11.88
N ALA A 178 -1.95 -7.32 -13.18
CA ALA A 178 -0.62 -7.49 -13.76
C ALA A 178 0.29 -6.26 -13.61
N GLY A 179 -0.28 -5.06 -13.45
CA GLY A 179 0.49 -3.82 -13.27
C GLY A 179 0.71 -3.40 -11.81
N VAL A 180 0.01 -4.01 -10.85
CA VAL A 180 0.16 -3.70 -9.42
C VAL A 180 1.16 -4.64 -8.74
N LYS A 181 1.90 -4.09 -7.78
CA LYS A 181 2.76 -4.87 -6.90
C LYS A 181 1.93 -5.75 -5.97
N ARG A 182 2.40 -6.98 -5.75
CA ARG A 182 1.76 -7.98 -4.89
C ARG A 182 2.57 -8.18 -3.62
N VAL A 183 1.96 -7.89 -2.48
CA VAL A 183 2.53 -8.13 -1.15
C VAL A 183 1.77 -9.27 -0.47
N VAL A 184 2.47 -10.17 0.19
CA VAL A 184 1.87 -11.21 1.03
C VAL A 184 2.16 -10.89 2.49
N THR A 185 1.14 -10.87 3.34
CA THR A 185 1.32 -10.76 4.80
C THR A 185 0.89 -12.05 5.50
N PHE A 186 1.53 -12.40 6.62
CA PHE A 186 1.20 -13.61 7.38
C PHE A 186 1.10 -13.33 8.88
N GLY A 187 -0.07 -13.57 9.47
CA GLY A 187 -0.28 -13.32 10.89
C GLY A 187 -1.67 -13.67 11.39
N GLU A 188 -1.98 -13.26 12.62
CA GLU A 188 -3.24 -13.56 13.29
C GLU A 188 -4.28 -12.46 13.08
N LEU A 189 -5.50 -12.86 12.70
CA LEU A 189 -6.69 -12.02 12.74
C LEU A 189 -7.37 -12.13 14.11
N LEU A 190 -7.74 -11.00 14.70
CA LEU A 190 -8.37 -10.89 16.00
C LEU A 190 -9.67 -10.11 15.91
N LEU A 191 -10.61 -10.45 16.80
CA LEU A 191 -11.75 -9.60 17.15
C LEU A 191 -11.36 -8.67 18.29
N ARG A 192 -11.51 -7.37 18.07
CA ARG A 192 -11.40 -6.34 19.10
C ARG A 192 -12.76 -6.03 19.68
N LEU A 193 -12.83 -5.93 21.00
CA LEU A 193 -13.98 -5.41 21.73
C LEU A 193 -13.56 -4.20 22.55
N SER A 194 -14.24 -3.07 22.36
CA SER A 194 -13.99 -1.83 23.09
C SER A 194 -15.28 -1.27 23.67
N PRO A 195 -15.28 -0.69 24.88
CA PRO A 195 -16.43 0.08 25.34
C PRO A 195 -16.58 1.35 24.48
N PRO A 196 -17.78 1.94 24.40
CA PRO A 196 -17.98 3.17 23.65
C PRO A 196 -17.26 4.36 24.30
N GLY A 197 -16.81 5.30 23.46
CA GLY A 197 -16.19 6.55 23.92
C GLY A 197 -14.95 6.32 24.79
N GLU A 198 -15.02 6.77 26.04
CA GLU A 198 -13.92 6.76 27.01
C GLU A 198 -14.24 5.89 28.24
N GLU A 199 -15.29 5.09 28.19
CA GLU A 199 -15.73 4.26 29.31
C GLU A 199 -14.70 3.21 29.72
N HIS A 200 -14.82 2.75 30.97
CA HIS A 200 -14.13 1.54 31.40
C HIS A 200 -14.78 0.29 30.76
N LEU A 201 -14.01 -0.78 30.65
CA LEU A 201 -14.57 -2.07 30.22
C LEU A 201 -15.70 -2.51 31.16
N PHE A 202 -16.88 -2.76 30.59
CA PHE A 202 -18.10 -3.19 31.28
C PHE A 202 -18.73 -2.14 32.21
N GLU A 203 -18.41 -0.85 32.01
CA GLU A 203 -19.18 0.24 32.60
C GLU A 203 -20.61 0.29 32.03
N SER A 204 -20.73 0.10 30.72
CA SER A 204 -22.00 -0.18 30.03
C SER A 204 -22.04 -1.62 29.48
N SER A 205 -23.24 -2.05 29.06
CA SER A 205 -23.44 -3.34 28.39
C SER A 205 -22.99 -3.34 26.92
N ASP A 206 -22.60 -2.18 26.38
CA ASP A 206 -22.31 -2.01 24.96
C ASP A 206 -20.83 -2.21 24.68
N LEU A 207 -20.52 -2.98 23.63
CA LEU A 207 -19.17 -3.14 23.12
C LEU A 207 -19.16 -2.87 21.62
N VAL A 208 -18.25 -1.99 21.21
CA VAL A 208 -17.94 -1.70 19.81
C VAL A 208 -16.93 -2.72 19.31
N THR A 209 -17.26 -3.36 18.19
CA THR A 209 -16.44 -4.41 17.59
C THR A 209 -15.55 -3.86 16.48
N TYR A 210 -14.29 -4.27 16.45
CA TYR A 210 -13.41 -4.10 15.29
C TYR A 210 -12.73 -5.43 14.95
N PHE A 211 -12.20 -5.55 13.74
CA PHE A 211 -11.24 -6.60 13.40
C PHE A 211 -9.86 -5.98 13.23
N GLY A 212 -8.84 -6.73 13.58
CA GLY A 212 -7.46 -6.25 13.53
C GLY A 212 -6.44 -7.36 13.73
N GLY A 213 -5.18 -6.96 13.83
CA GLY A 213 -4.03 -7.85 13.91
C GLY A 213 -2.89 -7.22 13.13
N ALA A 214 -1.65 -7.31 13.61
CA ALA A 214 -0.55 -6.50 13.06
C ALA A 214 -0.42 -6.66 11.53
N GLU A 215 -0.40 -7.90 11.06
CA GLU A 215 -0.24 -8.22 9.64
C GLU A 215 -1.52 -8.03 8.82
N ALA A 216 -2.70 -8.11 9.46
CA ALA A 216 -3.98 -7.79 8.85
C ALA A 216 -4.12 -6.27 8.64
N ASN A 217 -3.70 -5.48 9.62
CA ASN A 217 -3.68 -4.02 9.57
C ASN A 217 -2.75 -3.55 8.45
N VAL A 218 -1.58 -4.20 8.30
CA VAL A 218 -0.68 -3.95 7.17
C VAL A 218 -1.35 -4.27 5.84
N ALA A 219 -2.03 -5.41 5.72
CA ALA A 219 -2.70 -5.81 4.49
C ALA A 219 -3.78 -4.80 4.06
N VAL A 220 -4.60 -4.35 5.01
CA VAL A 220 -5.65 -3.36 4.75
C VAL A 220 -5.04 -2.03 4.32
N ALA A 221 -4.03 -1.53 5.05
CA ALA A 221 -3.38 -0.26 4.69
C ALA A 221 -2.72 -0.31 3.30
N LEU A 222 -2.07 -1.44 2.94
CA LEU A 222 -1.51 -1.64 1.60
C LEU A 222 -2.56 -1.54 0.49
N SER A 223 -3.75 -2.12 0.70
CA SER A 223 -4.87 -2.03 -0.23
C SER A 223 -5.28 -0.57 -0.48
N HIS A 224 -5.38 0.25 0.58
CA HIS A 224 -5.68 1.68 0.48
C HIS A 224 -4.54 2.52 -0.15
N PHE A 225 -3.33 1.95 -0.24
CA PHE A 225 -2.20 2.54 -0.97
C PHE A 225 -2.07 2.03 -2.41
N GLY A 226 -3.04 1.27 -2.92
CA GLY A 226 -3.05 0.76 -4.29
C GLY A 226 -2.10 -0.42 -4.52
N VAL A 227 -1.65 -1.07 -3.45
CA VAL A 227 -0.81 -2.27 -3.51
C VAL A 227 -1.69 -3.48 -3.23
N ARG A 228 -1.69 -4.46 -4.13
CA ARG A 228 -2.42 -5.70 -3.91
C ARG A 228 -1.79 -6.41 -2.71
N CYS A 229 -2.59 -6.72 -1.70
CA CYS A 229 -2.14 -7.54 -0.58
C CYS A 229 -2.99 -8.81 -0.46
N ASP A 230 -2.35 -9.97 -0.43
CA ASP A 230 -3.01 -11.21 0.00
C ASP A 230 -2.61 -11.52 1.45
N TYR A 231 -3.60 -11.79 2.29
CA TYR A 231 -3.38 -12.08 3.70
C TYR A 231 -3.48 -13.59 3.97
N VAL A 232 -2.41 -14.15 4.54
CA VAL A 232 -2.32 -15.55 4.92
C VAL A 232 -2.59 -15.65 6.42
N THR A 233 -3.60 -16.42 6.78
CA THR A 233 -3.97 -16.66 8.19
C THR A 233 -4.73 -17.97 8.31
N ARG A 234 -5.14 -18.31 9.54
CA ARG A 234 -6.09 -19.38 9.82
C ARG A 234 -7.24 -18.84 10.67
N ALA A 235 -8.47 -18.97 10.17
CA ALA A 235 -9.69 -18.47 10.80
C ALA A 235 -10.71 -19.60 11.00
N PRO A 236 -11.51 -19.58 12.09
CA PRO A 236 -12.48 -20.63 12.35
C PRO A 236 -13.60 -20.65 11.30
N ASP A 237 -14.21 -21.82 11.10
CA ASP A 237 -15.39 -21.98 10.23
C ASP A 237 -16.67 -21.75 11.03
N ASN A 238 -16.88 -20.50 11.44
CA ASN A 238 -18.03 -20.06 12.23
C ASN A 238 -18.35 -18.58 11.92
N PRO A 239 -19.50 -18.05 12.39
CA PRO A 239 -19.94 -16.69 12.06
C PRO A 239 -18.94 -15.58 12.44
N ILE A 240 -18.15 -15.76 13.50
CA ILE A 240 -17.13 -14.78 13.91
C ILE A 240 -15.96 -14.79 12.91
N GLY A 241 -15.53 -15.99 12.51
CA GLY A 241 -14.52 -16.16 11.46
C GLY A 241 -14.99 -15.58 10.13
N ASP A 242 -16.22 -15.88 9.71
CA ASP A 242 -16.82 -15.34 8.48
C ASP A 242 -16.91 -13.81 8.50
N ALA A 243 -17.31 -13.22 9.62
CA ALA A 243 -17.36 -11.77 9.78
C ALA A 243 -15.97 -11.12 9.66
N GLY A 244 -14.94 -11.75 10.24
CA GLY A 244 -13.56 -11.27 10.13
C GLY A 244 -13.02 -11.36 8.70
N VAL A 245 -13.28 -12.49 8.02
CA VAL A 245 -12.96 -12.67 6.60
C VAL A 245 -13.69 -11.60 5.78
N ALA A 246 -15.00 -11.46 5.90
CA ALA A 246 -15.78 -10.44 5.18
C ALA A 246 -15.32 -9.00 5.47
N ALA A 247 -14.83 -8.71 6.68
CA ALA A 247 -14.23 -7.42 7.00
C ALA A 247 -12.99 -7.13 6.14
N LEU A 248 -12.09 -8.10 5.98
CA LEU A 248 -10.92 -7.97 5.09
C LEU A 248 -11.32 -7.81 3.62
N ALA A 249 -12.35 -8.54 3.17
CA ALA A 249 -12.85 -8.49 1.79
C ALA A 249 -13.25 -7.07 1.39
N ARG A 250 -14.01 -6.41 2.29
CA ARG A 250 -14.53 -5.06 2.09
C ARG A 250 -13.42 -4.01 1.97
N GLU A 251 -12.26 -4.30 2.55
CA GLU A 251 -11.08 -3.43 2.48
C GLU A 251 -10.19 -3.75 1.27
N GLY A 252 -10.58 -4.69 0.39
CA GLY A 252 -9.83 -5.05 -0.82
C GLY A 252 -8.67 -6.03 -0.60
N VAL A 253 -8.59 -6.68 0.57
CA VAL A 253 -7.54 -7.67 0.88
C VAL A 253 -7.86 -9.01 0.20
N GLY A 254 -6.84 -9.62 -0.43
CA GLY A 254 -6.93 -10.93 -1.05
C GLY A 254 -7.05 -12.06 -0.03
N MET A 255 -7.99 -12.98 -0.29
CA MET A 255 -8.51 -13.92 0.70
C MET A 255 -8.27 -15.39 0.35
N GLU A 256 -7.65 -15.66 -0.80
CA GLU A 256 -7.44 -17.01 -1.35
C GLU A 256 -6.69 -17.93 -0.37
N TRP A 257 -5.80 -17.36 0.43
CA TRP A 257 -4.87 -18.10 1.29
C TRP A 257 -5.30 -18.17 2.76
N ILE A 258 -6.56 -17.86 3.05
CA ILE A 258 -7.11 -18.00 4.40
C ILE A 258 -7.49 -19.46 4.64
N VAL A 259 -6.73 -20.14 5.51
CA VAL A 259 -7.04 -21.51 5.90
C VAL A 259 -8.25 -21.49 6.84
N ARG A 260 -9.33 -22.19 6.47
CA ARG A 260 -10.52 -22.33 7.33
C ARG A 260 -10.35 -23.51 8.29
N GLY A 261 -10.70 -23.30 9.56
CA GLY A 261 -10.78 -24.35 10.58
C GLY A 261 -10.15 -23.96 11.91
N GLY A 262 -10.38 -24.77 12.93
CA GLY A 262 -10.16 -24.40 14.34
C GLY A 262 -11.44 -23.87 14.99
N GLU A 263 -11.42 -23.69 16.30
CA GLU A 263 -12.66 -23.49 17.08
C GLU A 263 -13.02 -22.02 17.32
N ARG A 264 -12.01 -21.14 17.46
CA ARG A 264 -12.22 -19.74 17.84
C ARG A 264 -11.29 -18.76 17.14
N LEU A 265 -11.76 -17.53 16.95
CA LEU A 265 -10.93 -16.39 16.61
C LEU A 265 -10.36 -15.82 17.91
N GLY A 266 -9.11 -15.36 17.90
CA GLY A 266 -8.57 -14.68 19.07
C GLY A 266 -9.33 -13.37 19.32
N ILE A 267 -9.46 -13.00 20.59
CA ILE A 267 -10.16 -11.79 21.03
C ILE A 267 -9.18 -10.93 21.82
N TYR A 268 -9.36 -9.62 21.79
CA TYR A 268 -8.71 -8.71 22.73
C TYR A 268 -9.64 -7.55 23.04
N PHE A 269 -9.56 -7.10 24.29
CA PHE A 269 -10.30 -5.97 24.78
C PHE A 269 -9.39 -4.75 24.81
N VAL A 270 -9.88 -3.64 24.27
CA VAL A 270 -9.16 -2.35 24.34
C VAL A 270 -10.04 -1.37 25.08
N GLU A 271 -9.58 -0.97 26.26
CA GLU A 271 -10.15 0.13 27.02
C GLU A 271 -9.45 1.43 26.59
N PRO A 272 -10.18 2.38 25.96
CA PRO A 272 -9.62 3.64 25.51
C PRO A 272 -9.02 4.44 26.67
N GLY A 273 -7.97 5.21 26.37
CA GLY A 273 -7.41 6.17 27.33
C GLY A 273 -8.25 7.45 27.41
N ALA A 274 -8.22 8.09 28.57
CA ALA A 274 -9.00 9.30 28.88
C ALA A 274 -8.21 10.20 29.83
N ASP A 275 -7.91 11.44 29.40
CA ASP A 275 -6.99 12.34 30.10
C ASP A 275 -5.80 11.54 30.69
N LEU A 276 -5.47 11.63 31.98
CA LEU A 276 -4.32 10.95 32.59
C LEU A 276 -4.34 9.39 32.52
N ARG A 277 -5.48 8.77 32.17
CA ARG A 277 -5.61 7.31 32.10
C ARG A 277 -5.06 6.76 30.79
N ALA A 278 -4.03 5.91 30.91
CA ALA A 278 -3.48 5.19 29.77
C ALA A 278 -4.45 4.13 29.24
N MET A 279 -4.45 3.93 27.92
CA MET A 279 -5.15 2.82 27.28
C MET A 279 -4.65 1.47 27.82
N ARG A 280 -5.60 0.58 28.13
CA ARG A 280 -5.34 -0.79 28.61
C ARG A 280 -5.79 -1.82 27.58
N VAL A 281 -5.00 -2.87 27.42
CA VAL A 281 -5.29 -3.99 26.51
C VAL A 281 -5.30 -5.30 27.29
N VAL A 282 -6.34 -6.11 27.10
CA VAL A 282 -6.47 -7.45 27.69
C VAL A 282 -6.62 -8.46 26.55
N TYR A 283 -5.74 -9.45 26.49
CA TYR A 283 -5.76 -10.45 25.42
C TYR A 283 -6.49 -11.73 25.85
N ASP A 284 -7.37 -12.22 24.99
CA ASP A 284 -8.00 -13.54 25.02
C ASP A 284 -7.78 -14.24 23.67
N ARG A 285 -6.52 -14.47 23.32
CA ARG A 285 -6.11 -15.04 22.02
C ARG A 285 -5.56 -16.46 22.10
N ALA A 286 -5.35 -16.99 23.30
CA ALA A 286 -4.84 -18.35 23.48
C ALA A 286 -5.76 -19.38 22.79
N GLY A 287 -5.14 -20.38 22.16
CA GLY A 287 -5.85 -21.47 21.49
C GLY A 287 -6.69 -21.06 20.28
N SER A 288 -6.49 -19.85 19.73
CA SER A 288 -7.13 -19.42 18.49
C SER A 288 -6.80 -20.35 17.31
N ALA A 289 -7.61 -20.26 16.27
CA ALA A 289 -7.39 -20.96 15.01
C ALA A 289 -5.97 -20.72 14.47
N PHE A 290 -5.49 -19.48 14.46
CA PHE A 290 -4.13 -19.14 14.03
C PHE A 290 -3.06 -19.68 14.96
N ALA A 291 -3.21 -19.57 16.27
CA ALA A 291 -2.23 -20.09 17.24
C ALA A 291 -2.02 -21.62 17.09
N ARG A 292 -3.01 -22.33 16.54
CA ARG A 292 -2.96 -23.77 16.24
C ARG A 292 -2.64 -24.09 14.78
N ILE A 293 -2.18 -23.13 13.97
CA ILE A 293 -1.82 -23.39 12.58
C ILE A 293 -0.71 -24.44 12.47
N GLU A 294 -0.91 -25.43 11.61
CA GLU A 294 0.14 -26.41 11.30
C GLU A 294 1.06 -25.84 10.22
N PRO A 295 2.39 -26.00 10.31
CA PRO A 295 3.33 -25.45 9.31
C PRO A 295 3.03 -25.89 7.87
N ARG A 296 2.53 -27.12 7.70
CA ARG A 296 2.17 -27.71 6.41
C ARG A 296 0.81 -27.25 5.86
N ALA A 297 0.04 -26.47 6.63
CA ALA A 297 -1.27 -25.99 6.19
C ALA A 297 -1.18 -24.91 5.09
N VAL A 298 0.02 -24.37 4.86
CA VAL A 298 0.27 -23.32 3.88
C VAL A 298 1.29 -23.79 2.84
N ASP A 299 0.89 -23.76 1.57
CA ASP A 299 1.77 -24.02 0.43
C ASP A 299 2.54 -22.75 0.06
N TRP A 300 3.64 -22.48 0.77
CA TRP A 300 4.44 -21.27 0.58
C TRP A 300 4.94 -21.06 -0.86
N PRO A 301 5.43 -22.09 -1.59
CA PRO A 301 5.80 -21.94 -2.99
C PRO A 301 4.68 -21.36 -3.85
N ARG A 302 3.44 -21.84 -3.67
CA ARG A 302 2.28 -21.36 -4.43
C ARG A 302 1.81 -19.99 -3.95
N VAL A 303 1.75 -19.77 -2.65
CA VAL A 303 1.35 -18.49 -2.03
C VAL A 303 2.26 -17.36 -2.50
N LEU A 304 3.58 -17.57 -2.48
CA LEU A 304 4.59 -16.56 -2.78
C LEU A 304 4.93 -16.44 -4.26
N ALA A 305 4.37 -17.31 -5.12
CA ALA A 305 4.60 -17.26 -6.57
C ALA A 305 4.26 -15.88 -7.15
N GLY A 306 5.27 -15.14 -7.61
CA GLY A 306 5.10 -13.79 -8.14
C GLY A 306 4.76 -12.72 -7.10
N ALA A 307 5.07 -12.96 -5.81
CA ALA A 307 5.01 -11.93 -4.79
C ALA A 307 6.24 -11.00 -4.89
N ASP A 308 6.00 -9.69 -4.90
CA ASP A 308 7.04 -8.66 -4.88
C ASP A 308 7.56 -8.40 -3.46
N TRP A 309 6.81 -8.81 -2.42
CA TRP A 309 7.18 -8.61 -1.03
C TRP A 309 6.48 -9.59 -0.09
N PHE A 310 7.14 -10.00 0.98
CA PHE A 310 6.54 -10.73 2.10
C PHE A 310 6.72 -9.97 3.42
N HIS A 311 5.68 -9.93 4.26
CA HIS A 311 5.71 -9.26 5.56
C HIS A 311 5.11 -10.11 6.68
N SER A 312 5.78 -10.09 7.84
CA SER A 312 5.26 -10.63 9.10
C SER A 312 5.89 -9.89 10.29
N SER A 313 5.38 -10.15 11.49
CA SER A 313 5.95 -9.59 12.72
C SER A 313 6.42 -10.65 13.73
N GLY A 314 7.15 -10.18 14.75
CA GLY A 314 7.55 -10.93 15.92
C GLY A 314 6.39 -11.31 16.85
N ILE A 315 5.15 -10.87 16.57
CA ILE A 315 3.96 -11.41 17.25
C ILE A 315 3.77 -12.88 16.88
N THR A 316 3.83 -13.21 15.58
CA THR A 316 3.59 -14.57 15.06
C THR A 316 4.36 -15.67 15.79
N PRO A 317 5.70 -15.61 15.94
CA PRO A 317 6.44 -16.66 16.67
C PRO A 317 6.15 -16.69 18.18
N ALA A 318 5.60 -15.61 18.76
CA ALA A 318 5.20 -15.57 20.16
C ALA A 318 3.93 -16.42 20.44
N LEU A 319 3.14 -16.73 19.41
CA LEU A 319 1.84 -17.38 19.57
C LEU A 319 1.93 -18.91 19.70
N GLY A 320 3.07 -19.50 19.38
CA GLY A 320 3.32 -20.93 19.52
C GLY A 320 4.26 -21.49 18.46
N ASP A 321 4.61 -22.77 18.62
CA ASP A 321 5.58 -23.44 17.73
C ASP A 321 5.06 -23.64 16.31
N GLY A 322 3.75 -23.86 16.15
CA GLY A 322 3.09 -23.96 14.84
C GLY A 322 3.23 -22.66 14.02
N PRO A 323 2.73 -21.52 14.51
CA PRO A 323 2.95 -20.20 13.90
C PRO A 323 4.42 -19.88 13.64
N ALA A 324 5.32 -20.16 14.60
CA ALA A 324 6.75 -19.91 14.46
C ALA A 324 7.36 -20.71 13.29
N ALA A 325 7.07 -22.01 13.20
CA ALA A 325 7.57 -22.87 12.14
C ALA A 325 6.94 -22.54 10.77
N ALA A 326 5.66 -22.17 10.73
CA ALA A 326 5.00 -21.69 9.50
C ALA A 326 5.68 -20.42 8.97
N LEU A 327 5.96 -19.45 9.85
CA LEU A 327 6.67 -18.22 9.51
C LEU A 327 8.11 -18.50 9.03
N ALA A 328 8.84 -19.38 9.72
CA ALA A 328 10.19 -19.77 9.29
C ALA A 328 10.16 -20.34 7.87
N GLY A 329 9.20 -21.23 7.56
CA GLY A 329 8.98 -21.77 6.23
C GLY A 329 8.66 -20.69 5.18
N ALA A 330 7.83 -19.71 5.53
CA ALA A 330 7.50 -18.58 4.66
C ALA A 330 8.75 -17.75 4.30
N ILE A 331 9.54 -17.38 5.32
CA ILE A 331 10.76 -16.57 5.13
C ILE A 331 11.80 -17.33 4.32
N THR A 332 12.02 -18.62 4.60
CA THR A 332 12.94 -19.45 3.82
C THR A 332 12.49 -19.56 2.37
N CYS A 333 11.19 -19.76 2.12
CA CYS A 333 10.64 -19.82 0.76
C CYS A 333 10.78 -18.49 0.02
N ALA A 334 10.43 -17.37 0.67
CA ALA A 334 10.57 -16.02 0.11
C ALA A 334 12.01 -15.75 -0.33
N ARG A 335 12.99 -16.06 0.55
CA ARG A 335 14.42 -15.93 0.21
C ARG A 335 14.83 -16.81 -0.96
N ALA A 336 14.38 -18.06 -1.01
CA ALA A 336 14.69 -18.97 -2.11
C ALA A 336 14.15 -18.47 -3.47
N GLN A 337 13.07 -17.71 -3.47
CA GLN A 337 12.47 -17.09 -4.66
C GLN A 337 13.00 -15.67 -4.95
N GLY A 338 13.86 -15.12 -4.08
CA GLY A 338 14.33 -13.74 -4.19
C GLY A 338 13.29 -12.68 -3.82
N THR A 339 12.21 -13.05 -3.13
CA THR A 339 11.19 -12.12 -2.63
C THR A 339 11.70 -11.39 -1.39
N PRO A 340 11.77 -10.04 -1.40
CA PRO A 340 12.13 -9.27 -0.22
C PRO A 340 11.22 -9.55 0.99
N VAL A 341 11.83 -9.61 2.17
CA VAL A 341 11.11 -9.86 3.44
C VAL A 341 11.23 -8.64 4.34
N SER A 342 10.11 -8.05 4.76
CA SER A 342 10.10 -7.14 5.91
C SER A 342 9.63 -7.86 7.17
N PHE A 343 10.36 -7.64 8.25
CA PHE A 343 10.05 -8.25 9.54
C PHE A 343 10.00 -7.18 10.63
N ASP A 344 8.81 -6.95 11.19
CA ASP A 344 8.62 -6.05 12.32
C ASP A 344 8.85 -6.80 13.63
N LEU A 345 9.83 -6.39 14.44
CA LEU A 345 10.08 -7.03 15.72
C LEU A 345 8.84 -7.03 16.62
N ASN A 346 8.05 -5.94 16.59
CA ASN A 346 6.74 -5.82 17.23
C ASN A 346 6.64 -6.43 18.64
N TYR A 347 7.59 -6.07 19.52
CA TYR A 347 7.65 -6.63 20.87
C TYR A 347 6.40 -6.29 21.70
N ARG A 348 5.83 -7.33 22.32
CA ARG A 348 4.68 -7.26 23.22
C ARG A 348 4.98 -8.14 24.43
N GLU A 349 5.41 -7.51 25.52
CA GLU A 349 5.80 -8.21 26.76
C GLU A 349 4.78 -9.25 27.22
N ALA A 350 3.48 -8.95 27.11
CA ALA A 350 2.40 -9.86 27.49
C ALA A 350 2.39 -11.20 26.74
N LEU A 351 2.99 -11.28 25.54
CA LEU A 351 3.08 -12.52 24.76
C LEU A 351 4.32 -13.35 25.09
N TRP A 352 5.33 -12.76 25.73
CA TRP A 352 6.65 -13.37 25.91
C TRP A 352 6.96 -13.73 27.37
N ARG A 353 6.06 -13.49 28.33
CA ARG A 353 6.34 -13.52 29.78
C ARG A 353 7.17 -14.71 30.27
N ASP A 354 6.96 -15.91 29.72
CA ASP A 354 7.65 -17.13 30.13
C ASP A 354 8.65 -17.66 29.07
N ARG A 355 8.94 -16.86 28.03
CA ARG A 355 9.77 -17.28 26.89
C ARG A 355 10.70 -16.17 26.43
N ASP A 356 11.99 -16.46 26.37
CA ASP A 356 12.97 -15.56 25.76
C ASP A 356 12.68 -15.40 24.25
N PRO A 357 12.44 -14.18 23.74
CA PRO A 357 12.22 -13.96 22.31
C PRO A 357 13.48 -14.18 21.46
N ARG A 358 14.67 -13.94 22.00
CA ARG A 358 15.92 -13.87 21.21
C ARG A 358 16.20 -15.15 20.39
N PRO A 359 16.09 -16.37 20.96
CA PRO A 359 16.36 -17.60 20.22
C PRO A 359 15.39 -17.87 19.06
N LEU A 360 14.18 -17.28 19.08
CA LEU A 360 13.20 -17.45 18.02
C LEU A 360 13.24 -16.30 17.00
N VAL A 361 13.43 -15.09 17.49
CA VAL A 361 13.28 -13.87 16.69
C VAL A 361 14.55 -13.56 15.92
N GLU A 362 15.73 -13.65 16.56
CA GLU A 362 17.00 -13.28 15.91
C GLU A 362 17.30 -14.11 14.65
N PRO A 363 17.07 -15.45 14.60
CA PRO A 363 17.25 -16.23 13.37
C PRO A 363 16.31 -15.86 12.23
N LEU A 364 15.09 -15.39 12.54
CA LEU A 364 14.12 -14.91 11.55
C LEU A 364 14.52 -13.51 11.06
N ALA A 365 14.92 -12.63 11.98
CA ALA A 365 15.37 -11.28 11.68
C ALA A 365 16.60 -11.27 10.77
N ARG A 366 17.54 -12.21 10.96
CA ARG A 366 18.71 -12.39 10.08
C ARG A 366 18.39 -12.78 8.64
N GLN A 367 17.19 -13.29 8.42
CA GLN A 367 16.71 -13.68 7.11
C GLN A 367 15.86 -12.59 6.45
N ALA A 368 15.57 -11.48 7.15
CA ALA A 368 14.85 -10.36 6.57
C ALA A 368 15.72 -9.53 5.62
N THR A 369 15.06 -8.82 4.71
CA THR A 369 15.64 -7.74 3.90
C THR A 369 15.54 -6.40 4.64
N VAL A 370 14.39 -6.16 5.27
CA VAL A 370 14.08 -4.93 6.01
C VAL A 370 13.62 -5.26 7.42
N LEU A 371 14.27 -4.67 8.43
CA LEU A 371 13.79 -4.74 9.82
C LEU A 371 13.08 -3.45 10.22
N ILE A 372 11.90 -3.62 10.81
CA ILE A 372 11.12 -2.55 11.42
C ILE A 372 11.13 -2.78 12.93
N ALA A 373 11.45 -1.75 13.70
CA ALA A 373 11.46 -1.87 15.16
C ALA A 373 11.27 -0.53 15.87
N ASN A 374 11.32 -0.59 17.20
CA ASN A 374 11.56 0.52 18.09
C ASN A 374 12.67 0.11 19.10
N PRO A 375 13.23 1.06 19.87
CA PRO A 375 14.33 0.75 20.80
C PRO A 375 14.00 -0.34 21.82
N THR A 376 12.78 -0.35 22.35
CA THR A 376 12.33 -1.38 23.30
C THR A 376 12.36 -2.78 22.68
N ALA A 377 11.89 -2.93 21.44
CA ALA A 377 11.91 -4.20 20.73
C ALA A 377 13.32 -4.65 20.37
N VAL A 378 14.20 -3.71 19.97
CA VAL A 378 15.62 -3.99 19.70
C VAL A 378 16.30 -4.55 20.95
N ARG A 379 16.10 -3.92 22.11
CA ARG A 379 16.65 -4.39 23.38
C ARG A 379 16.12 -5.76 23.76
N ALA A 380 14.79 -5.94 23.74
CA ALA A 380 14.16 -7.17 24.19
C ALA A 380 14.45 -8.37 23.29
N MET A 381 14.44 -8.18 21.95
CA MET A 381 14.47 -9.29 21.00
C MET A 381 15.83 -9.52 20.33
N LEU A 382 16.73 -8.53 20.35
CA LEU A 382 18.08 -8.66 19.79
C LEU A 382 19.19 -8.49 20.84
N GLY A 383 18.85 -8.09 22.06
CA GLY A 383 19.83 -7.87 23.13
C GLY A 383 20.80 -6.70 22.88
N ILE A 384 20.46 -5.79 21.96
CA ILE A 384 21.23 -4.58 21.68
C ILE A 384 20.72 -3.48 22.61
N ASP A 385 21.61 -2.88 23.38
CA ASP A 385 21.23 -1.79 24.28
C ASP A 385 20.67 -0.58 23.51
N ALA A 386 19.47 -0.17 23.90
CA ALA A 386 18.65 0.82 23.23
C ALA A 386 17.50 1.29 24.14
N ASP A 387 17.18 2.58 24.03
CA ASP A 387 16.08 3.27 24.69
C ASP A 387 15.50 4.38 23.79
N ASP A 388 14.47 5.09 24.24
CA ASP A 388 13.82 6.13 23.43
C ASP A 388 14.73 7.34 23.15
N ASP A 389 15.74 7.58 24.00
CA ASP A 389 16.74 8.64 23.84
C ASP A 389 17.77 8.30 22.75
N SER A 390 17.96 7.01 22.48
CA SER A 390 18.79 6.52 21.36
C SER A 390 18.33 7.05 19.99
N LEU A 391 17.06 7.49 19.88
CA LEU A 391 16.49 8.08 18.66
C LEU A 391 16.26 9.60 18.76
N ALA A 392 16.72 10.26 19.84
CA ALA A 392 16.48 11.68 20.05
C ALA A 392 17.32 12.59 19.13
N SER A 393 18.47 12.12 18.66
CA SER A 393 19.34 12.88 17.76
C SER A 393 19.92 12.00 16.63
N PRO A 394 20.29 12.59 15.47
CA PRO A 394 20.68 11.83 14.29
C PRO A 394 21.87 10.88 14.48
N GLY A 395 22.89 11.28 15.24
CA GLY A 395 24.11 10.50 15.45
C GLY A 395 23.85 9.17 16.16
N PRO A 396 23.36 9.18 17.41
CA PRO A 396 22.98 7.98 18.15
C PRO A 396 21.96 7.11 17.40
N ALA A 397 21.00 7.72 16.70
CA ALA A 397 19.99 7.00 15.94
C ALA A 397 20.62 6.22 14.77
N ARG A 398 21.55 6.84 14.04
CA ARG A 398 22.32 6.18 12.98
C ARG A 398 23.17 5.04 13.53
N ASP A 399 23.84 5.26 14.65
CA ASP A 399 24.69 4.24 15.28
C ASP A 399 23.88 3.04 15.74
N LEU A 400 22.71 3.26 16.37
CA LEU A 400 21.81 2.18 16.76
C LEU A 400 21.31 1.40 15.52
N ALA A 401 20.80 2.10 14.51
CA ALA A 401 20.31 1.45 13.29
C ALA A 401 21.41 0.65 12.58
N LYS A 402 22.65 1.17 12.54
CA LYS A 402 23.81 0.47 12.01
C LYS A 402 24.16 -0.78 12.82
N ARG A 403 24.18 -0.72 14.17
CA ARG A 403 24.43 -1.90 15.01
C ARG A 403 23.39 -3.00 14.79
N VAL A 404 22.12 -2.63 14.64
CA VAL A 404 21.05 -3.57 14.32
C VAL A 404 21.27 -4.19 12.94
N ALA A 405 21.61 -3.37 11.94
CA ALA A 405 21.88 -3.84 10.57
C ALA A 405 23.06 -4.82 10.54
N ASP A 406 24.15 -4.51 11.24
CA ASP A 406 25.35 -5.35 11.30
C ASP A 406 25.11 -6.65 12.09
N ARG A 407 24.34 -6.60 13.20
CA ARG A 407 24.00 -7.79 14.00
C ARG A 407 23.15 -8.79 13.22
N CYS A 408 22.21 -8.29 12.42
CA CYS A 408 21.27 -9.11 11.68
C CYS A 408 21.69 -9.36 10.22
N GLY A 409 22.65 -8.61 9.68
CA GLY A 409 23.05 -8.69 8.28
C GLY A 409 21.96 -8.26 7.30
N VAL A 410 21.09 -7.33 7.69
CA VAL A 410 19.94 -6.88 6.90
C VAL A 410 20.28 -5.64 6.08
N GLU A 411 19.64 -5.49 4.91
CA GLU A 411 19.89 -4.36 4.00
C GLU A 411 19.43 -3.04 4.60
N ARG A 412 18.23 -3.03 5.22
CA ARG A 412 17.63 -1.81 5.76
C ARG A 412 17.11 -2.03 7.18
N VAL A 413 17.31 -1.02 8.01
CA VAL A 413 16.73 -0.95 9.35
C VAL A 413 15.98 0.35 9.48
N THR A 414 14.73 0.27 9.92
CA THR A 414 13.95 1.44 10.31
C THR A 414 13.52 1.34 11.76
N LEU A 415 13.69 2.45 12.48
CA LEU A 415 13.37 2.54 13.91
C LEU A 415 12.35 3.66 14.11
N THR A 416 11.17 3.28 14.59
CA THR A 416 10.11 4.21 14.96
C THR A 416 10.35 4.77 16.35
N ARG A 417 10.02 6.04 16.54
CA ARG A 417 10.11 6.75 17.82
C ARG A 417 8.75 7.35 18.15
N ARG A 418 8.27 7.03 19.35
CA ARG A 418 7.07 7.62 19.94
C ARG A 418 7.44 8.39 21.18
N GLU A 419 7.19 9.69 21.18
CA GLU A 419 7.35 10.54 22.35
C GLU A 419 5.97 10.74 23.00
N ILE A 420 5.85 10.44 24.29
CA ILE A 420 4.61 10.69 25.04
C ILE A 420 4.69 12.12 25.58
N LEU A 421 4.02 13.07 24.92
CA LEU A 421 3.98 14.49 25.33
C LEU A 421 2.81 14.80 26.27
N GLY A 422 1.84 13.91 26.31
CA GLY A 422 0.66 13.94 27.13
C GLY A 422 -0.20 12.71 26.80
N PRO A 423 -1.33 12.51 27.49
CA PRO A 423 -2.06 11.26 27.34
C PRO A 423 -2.70 11.05 25.97
N ARG A 424 -3.04 12.14 25.30
CA ARG A 424 -3.51 12.17 23.90
C ARG A 424 -2.55 12.87 22.96
N ARG A 425 -1.41 13.37 23.40
CA ARG A 425 -0.49 14.11 22.54
C ARG A 425 0.81 13.34 22.42
N HIS A 426 1.10 12.81 21.24
CA HIS A 426 2.33 12.08 20.99
C HIS A 426 3.16 12.76 19.89
N GLY A 427 4.48 12.75 20.06
CA GLY A 427 5.42 12.96 18.96
C GLY A 427 5.65 11.64 18.22
N TRP A 428 5.63 11.67 16.90
CA TRP A 428 5.84 10.51 16.05
C TRP A 428 6.87 10.82 14.96
N SER A 429 7.93 10.01 14.91
CA SER A 429 8.99 10.10 13.91
C SER A 429 9.64 8.73 13.70
N ALA A 430 10.50 8.62 12.70
CA ALA A 430 11.29 7.43 12.47
C ALA A 430 12.63 7.76 11.81
N VAL A 431 13.53 6.79 11.83
CA VAL A 431 14.79 6.81 11.07
C VAL A 431 14.86 5.60 10.15
N LEU A 432 15.62 5.70 9.07
CA LEU A 432 15.94 4.61 8.16
C LEU A 432 17.44 4.62 7.84
N TYR A 433 18.07 3.47 8.00
CA TYR A 433 19.44 3.23 7.61
C TYR A 433 19.48 2.16 6.51
N ASP A 434 20.19 2.45 5.41
CA ASP A 434 20.44 1.53 4.31
C ASP A 434 21.92 1.15 4.34
N ARG A 435 22.19 -0.14 4.58
CA ARG A 435 23.53 -0.68 4.82
C ARG A 435 24.38 -0.66 3.55
N ASP A 436 23.77 -0.95 2.40
CA ASP A 436 24.49 -1.12 1.13
C ASP A 436 24.99 0.23 0.61
N THR A 437 24.20 1.28 0.76
CA THR A 437 24.57 2.65 0.40
C THR A 437 25.25 3.42 1.54
N GLY A 438 25.09 2.96 2.79
CA GLY A 438 25.49 3.68 3.99
C GLY A 438 24.64 4.91 4.28
N SER A 439 23.54 5.12 3.53
CA SER A 439 22.67 6.28 3.67
C SER A 439 21.82 6.21 4.95
N PHE A 440 21.48 7.38 5.46
CA PHE A 440 20.68 7.54 6.68
C PHE A 440 19.68 8.66 6.45
N ALA A 441 18.43 8.40 6.78
CA ALA A 441 17.34 9.35 6.74
C ALA A 441 16.67 9.43 8.13
N GLN A 442 16.26 10.64 8.49
CA GLN A 442 15.43 10.90 9.66
C GLN A 442 14.21 11.67 9.19
N SER A 443 13.03 11.21 9.60
CA SER A 443 11.79 11.84 9.19
C SER A 443 11.55 13.18 9.90
N ARG A 444 10.63 13.98 9.36
CA ARG A 444 9.93 15.00 10.13
C ARG A 444 9.23 14.38 11.34
N ARG A 445 9.12 15.18 12.40
CA ARG A 445 8.38 14.84 13.62
C ARG A 445 6.97 15.40 13.53
N HIS A 446 5.98 14.52 13.62
CA HIS A 446 4.57 14.91 13.70
C HIS A 446 4.11 14.89 15.15
N CYS A 447 3.49 15.98 15.61
CA CYS A 447 2.78 16.02 16.88
C CYS A 447 1.31 15.71 16.62
N VAL A 448 0.83 14.58 17.13
CA VAL A 448 -0.51 14.06 16.83
C VAL A 448 -1.37 14.06 18.07
N GLU A 449 -2.63 14.48 17.92
CA GLU A 449 -3.67 14.24 18.90
C GLU A 449 -4.28 12.85 18.65
N VAL A 450 -4.05 11.94 19.57
CA VAL A 450 -4.27 10.50 19.44
C VAL A 450 -5.70 10.19 19.84
N VAL A 451 -6.45 9.70 18.86
CA VAL A 451 -7.79 9.12 19.05
C VAL A 451 -7.64 7.65 19.40
N ASP A 452 -6.85 6.91 18.62
CA ASP A 452 -6.58 5.50 18.86
C ASP A 452 -5.17 5.13 18.39
N ARG A 453 -4.34 4.63 19.32
CA ARG A 453 -2.96 4.27 19.03
C ARG A 453 -2.81 2.91 18.34
N VAL A 454 -3.86 2.07 18.35
CA VAL A 454 -3.80 0.74 17.77
C VAL A 454 -3.67 0.85 16.25
N GLY A 455 -2.82 0.02 15.64
CA GLY A 455 -2.56 0.05 14.20
C GLY A 455 -1.57 1.10 13.71
N GLY A 456 -1.08 2.01 14.56
CA GLY A 456 -0.14 3.08 14.14
C GLY A 456 1.15 2.51 13.52
N GLY A 457 1.85 1.63 14.24
CA GLY A 457 3.07 0.97 13.73
C GLY A 457 2.81 0.10 12.50
N ASP A 458 1.64 -0.53 12.42
CA ASP A 458 1.26 -1.36 11.27
C ASP A 458 1.02 -0.49 10.03
N SER A 459 0.39 0.68 10.20
CA SER A 459 0.23 1.68 9.13
C SER A 459 1.57 2.25 8.67
N PHE A 460 2.53 2.43 9.58
CA PHE A 460 3.91 2.80 9.23
C PHE A 460 4.55 1.71 8.35
N ALA A 461 4.49 0.45 8.80
CA ALA A 461 5.05 -0.68 8.06
C ALA A 461 4.44 -0.82 6.66
N ALA A 462 3.11 -0.75 6.54
CA ALA A 462 2.41 -0.81 5.28
C ALA A 462 2.81 0.30 4.31
N ALA A 463 2.83 1.55 4.79
CA ALA A 463 3.18 2.69 3.98
C ALA A 463 4.64 2.64 3.52
N LEU A 464 5.56 2.21 4.39
CA LEU A 464 6.96 2.01 4.01
C LEU A 464 7.10 0.93 2.93
N ILE A 465 6.45 -0.22 3.13
CA ILE A 465 6.44 -1.33 2.14
C ILE A 465 5.86 -0.84 0.81
N ALA A 466 4.73 -0.12 0.82
CA ALA A 466 4.08 0.37 -0.39
C ALA A 466 4.99 1.27 -1.23
N ARG A 467 5.78 2.13 -0.59
CA ARG A 467 6.72 3.02 -1.29
C ARG A 467 7.97 2.27 -1.75
N LEU A 468 8.56 1.43 -0.90
CA LEU A 468 9.77 0.67 -1.26
C LEU A 468 9.50 -0.33 -2.39
N VAL A 469 8.38 -1.05 -2.38
CA VAL A 469 8.01 -1.97 -3.46
C VAL A 469 7.70 -1.23 -4.77
N GLY A 470 7.28 0.03 -4.66
CA GLY A 470 7.09 0.95 -5.78
C GLY A 470 8.39 1.58 -6.32
N GLY A 471 9.54 1.33 -5.68
CA GLY A 471 10.84 1.83 -6.12
C GLY A 471 11.18 3.25 -5.66
N ASP A 472 10.48 3.79 -4.66
CA ASP A 472 10.80 5.09 -4.08
C ASP A 472 12.18 5.12 -3.42
N ALA A 473 12.78 6.32 -3.37
CA ALA A 473 13.96 6.53 -2.56
C ALA A 473 13.64 6.27 -1.06
N PRO A 474 14.55 5.63 -0.29
CA PRO A 474 14.25 5.26 1.10
C PRO A 474 13.85 6.44 2.00
N ALA A 475 14.40 7.63 1.77
CA ALA A 475 14.04 8.84 2.51
C ALA A 475 12.59 9.28 2.24
N ASP A 476 12.15 9.24 0.98
CA ASP A 476 10.78 9.60 0.59
C ASP A 476 9.77 8.56 1.11
N ALA A 477 10.15 7.28 1.06
CA ALA A 477 9.39 6.19 1.64
C ALA A 477 9.22 6.36 3.16
N LEU A 478 10.27 6.78 3.86
CA LEU A 478 10.24 7.05 5.31
C LEU A 478 9.31 8.22 5.64
N GLU A 479 9.40 9.34 4.92
CA GLU A 479 8.51 10.50 5.11
C GLU A 479 7.05 10.14 4.92
N PHE A 480 6.73 9.43 3.84
CA PHE A 480 5.37 8.95 3.57
C PHE A 480 4.89 8.01 4.67
N ALA A 481 5.73 7.10 5.15
CA ALA A 481 5.38 6.14 6.19
C ALA A 481 5.03 6.80 7.53
N VAL A 482 5.81 7.80 7.96
CA VAL A 482 5.55 8.53 9.20
C VAL A 482 4.28 9.36 9.09
N ALA A 483 4.05 10.03 7.97
CA ALA A 483 2.81 10.80 7.74
C ALA A 483 1.56 9.90 7.72
N ALA A 484 1.61 8.76 7.01
CA ALA A 484 0.52 7.79 6.99
C ALA A 484 0.21 7.23 8.38
N SER A 485 1.25 6.88 9.12
CA SER A 485 1.12 6.41 10.49
C SER A 485 0.57 7.49 11.43
N ALA A 486 0.95 8.75 11.25
CA ALA A 486 0.41 9.86 12.03
C ALA A 486 -1.09 10.03 11.78
N LEU A 487 -1.55 9.91 10.53
CA LEU A 487 -2.98 9.90 10.20
C LEU A 487 -3.71 8.71 10.84
N LYS A 488 -3.10 7.53 10.90
CA LYS A 488 -3.74 6.38 11.57
C LYS A 488 -4.02 6.63 13.05
N LEU A 489 -3.17 7.40 13.74
CA LEU A 489 -3.36 7.71 15.15
C LEU A 489 -4.59 8.61 15.42
N THR A 490 -5.16 9.25 14.39
CA THR A 490 -6.32 10.15 14.51
C THR A 490 -7.66 9.45 14.21
N VAL A 491 -7.66 8.15 13.90
CA VAL A 491 -8.88 7.40 13.54
C VAL A 491 -9.09 6.18 14.46
N PRO A 492 -10.34 5.91 14.88
CA PRO A 492 -10.65 4.79 15.75
C PRO A 492 -10.52 3.43 15.05
N GLY A 493 -10.26 2.39 15.85
CA GLY A 493 -10.11 1.02 15.35
C GLY A 493 -8.71 0.74 14.80
N ASP A 494 -8.54 -0.45 14.23
CA ASP A 494 -7.22 -0.98 13.91
C ASP A 494 -6.78 -0.68 12.48
N PHE A 495 -7.70 -0.73 11.53
CA PHE A 495 -7.42 -0.53 10.11
C PHE A 495 -7.14 0.94 9.77
N SER A 496 -6.06 1.16 9.02
CA SER A 496 -5.78 2.44 8.36
C SER A 496 -6.50 2.49 7.03
N ARG A 497 -7.32 3.53 6.81
CA ARG A 497 -8.06 3.76 5.57
C ARG A 497 -7.66 5.07 4.88
N SER A 498 -6.52 5.63 5.27
CA SER A 498 -5.97 6.80 4.58
C SER A 498 -5.50 6.40 3.20
N SER A 499 -5.88 7.19 2.19
CA SER A 499 -5.42 7.01 0.82
C SER A 499 -4.04 7.65 0.61
N VAL A 500 -3.38 7.32 -0.50
CA VAL A 500 -2.15 8.01 -0.95
C VAL A 500 -2.34 9.53 -1.01
N ARG A 501 -3.53 9.98 -1.44
CA ARG A 501 -3.88 11.40 -1.55
C ARG A 501 -3.89 12.09 -0.19
N ASP A 502 -4.45 11.44 0.83
CA ASP A 502 -4.53 12.00 2.19
C ASP A 502 -3.14 12.20 2.76
N VAL A 503 -2.27 11.20 2.60
CA VAL A 503 -0.87 11.27 3.06
C VAL A 503 -0.11 12.37 2.32
N GLN A 504 -0.24 12.44 0.99
CA GLN A 504 0.41 13.49 0.21
C GLN A 504 -0.10 14.90 0.55
N ALA A 505 -1.39 15.05 0.89
CA ALA A 505 -1.93 16.31 1.34
C ALA A 505 -1.25 16.77 2.64
N LEU A 506 -1.05 15.85 3.59
CA LEU A 506 -0.30 16.12 4.82
C LEU A 506 1.17 16.45 4.55
N LEU A 507 1.84 15.76 3.63
CA LEU A 507 3.25 16.01 3.32
C LEU A 507 3.50 17.40 2.70
N ARG A 508 2.50 17.96 2.00
CA ARG A 508 2.54 19.28 1.35
C ARG A 508 2.18 20.45 2.28
N ALA A 509 1.48 20.17 3.37
CA ALA A 509 1.18 21.13 4.43
C ALA A 509 2.43 21.37 5.30
#